data_AF-A0A164E471-F1
#
_entry.id   AF-A0A164E471-F1
#
_cell.length_a   1.000
_cell.length_b   1.000
_cell.length_c   1.000
_cell.angle_alpha   90.00
_cell.angle_beta   90.00
_cell.angle_gamma   90.00
#
_symmetry.space_group_name_H-M   'P 1'
#
loop_
_entity.id
_entity.type
_entity.pdbx_description
1 polymer ?
#
loop_
_entity_poly.entity_id
_entity_poly.type
_entity_poly.pdbx_seq_one_letter_code
_entity_poly.pdbx_strand_id
1 'polypeptide(L)'
;MLHNLELPSIEFVKLLVYKIDKLTSHHFIAKSQSRFSRELKANLSLNQCLLQGDFSQNYSMLSQDSTQSSFFSPPPQCTLPTFIAYINLDGKIISHSMCVFSNDMNHNTAAVQYPAQKSEHRFNFLKPPIGGVVGFLFVFL
;
A
#
# COMPACT_ATOMS: atom_id res chain seq x y z
N MET A 1 16.58 17.43 2.79
CA MET A 1 17.25 18.43 3.65
C MET A 1 16.13 19.27 4.29
N LEU A 2 15.92 19.18 5.60
CA LEU A 2 14.96 20.05 6.29
C LEU A 2 15.62 21.42 6.42
N HIS A 3 15.20 22.39 5.61
CA HIS A 3 15.64 23.77 5.77
C HIS A 3 14.82 24.40 6.89
N ASN A 4 15.50 24.97 7.89
CA ASN A 4 14.84 25.77 8.91
C ASN A 4 14.30 27.03 8.23
N LEU A 5 12.98 27.11 8.13
CA LEU A 5 12.28 28.27 7.60
C LEU A 5 11.89 29.16 8.78
N GLU A 6 12.60 30.26 8.96
CA GLU A 6 12.19 31.30 9.91
C GLU A 6 11.11 32.16 9.26
N LEU A 7 9.90 32.12 9.82
CA LEU A 7 8.76 32.89 9.36
C LEU A 7 8.48 34.04 10.32
N PRO A 8 8.07 35.22 9.83
CA PRO A 8 7.50 36.27 10.68
C PRO A 8 6.34 35.73 11.51
N SER A 9 6.16 36.22 12.74
CA SER A 9 5.21 35.66 13.71
C SER A 9 3.79 35.49 13.16
N ILE A 10 3.31 36.46 12.37
CA ILE A 10 1.97 36.39 11.77
C ILE A 10 1.83 35.29 10.72
N GLU A 11 2.85 35.09 9.89
CA GLU A 11 2.87 34.06 8.85
C GLU A 11 3.06 32.67 9.47
N PHE A 12 3.85 32.57 10.54
CA PHE A 12 3.94 31.36 11.34
C PHE A 12 2.59 30.94 11.92
N VAL A 13 1.85 31.86 12.55
CA VAL A 13 0.53 31.56 13.14
C VAL A 13 -0.45 31.11 12.06
N LYS A 14 -0.48 31.78 10.90
CA LYS A 14 -1.34 31.37 9.77
C LYS A 14 -0.99 29.96 9.27
N LEU A 15 0.30 29.68 9.07
CA LEU A 15 0.76 28.36 8.62
C LEU A 15 0.45 27.28 9.65
N LEU A 16 0.60 27.59 10.95
CA LEU A 16 0.29 26.66 12.03
C LEU A 16 -1.20 26.31 12.05
N VAL A 17 -2.09 27.31 11.99
CA VAL A 17 -3.54 27.08 11.95
C VAL A 17 -3.92 26.23 10.73
N TYR A 18 -3.36 26.54 9.56
CA TYR A 18 -3.57 25.75 8.35
C TYR A 18 -3.10 24.29 8.52
N LYS A 19 -1.91 24.06 9.11
CA LYS A 19 -1.39 22.72 9.33
C LYS A 19 -2.20 21.93 10.36
N ILE A 20 -2.71 22.59 11.41
CA ILE A 20 -3.58 21.96 12.41
C ILE A 20 -4.91 21.53 11.78
N ASP A 21 -5.50 22.36 10.92
CA ASP A 21 -6.72 22.01 10.18
C ASP A 21 -6.51 20.79 9.28
N LYS A 22 -5.40 20.77 8.52
CA LYS A 22 -5.00 19.61 7.70
C LYS A 22 -4.76 18.36 8.54
N LEU A 23 -4.08 18.49 9.68
CA LEU A 23 -3.82 17.37 10.58
C LEU A 23 -5.11 16.81 11.18
N THR A 24 -6.04 17.67 11.58
CA THR A 24 -7.35 17.28 12.11
C THR A 24 -8.14 16.46 11.07
N SER A 25 -8.18 16.96 9.84
CA SER A 25 -8.83 16.29 8.72
C SER A 25 -8.21 14.92 8.45
N HIS A 26 -6.87 14.86 8.36
CA HIS A 26 -6.14 13.62 8.18
C HIS A 26 -6.42 12.61 9.32
N HIS A 27 -6.39 13.08 10.57
CA HIS A 27 -6.67 12.24 11.74
C HIS A 27 -8.07 11.65 11.70
N PHE A 28 -9.08 12.45 11.34
CA PHE A 28 -10.46 11.98 11.21
C PHE A 28 -10.60 10.90 10.13
N ILE A 29 -9.98 11.11 8.96
CA ILE A 29 -10.01 10.16 7.84
C ILE A 29 -9.32 8.85 8.24
N ALA A 30 -8.09 8.93 8.77
CA ALA A 30 -7.32 7.75 9.18
C ALA A 30 -8.06 6.94 10.26
N LYS A 31 -8.69 7.62 11.23
CA LYS A 31 -9.50 6.96 12.26
C LYS A 31 -10.74 6.27 11.68
N SER A 32 -11.39 6.90 10.72
CA SER A 32 -12.56 6.34 10.03
C SER A 32 -12.20 5.13 9.19
N GLN A 33 -11.11 5.20 8.41
CA GLN A 33 -10.58 4.09 7.62
C GLN A 33 -10.14 2.92 8.50
N SER A 34 -9.45 3.19 9.61
CA SER A 34 -9.04 2.17 10.59
C SER A 34 -10.24 1.45 11.19
N ARG A 35 -11.31 2.19 11.54
CA ARG A 35 -12.55 1.61 12.06
C ARG A 35 -13.21 0.73 11.01
N PHE A 36 -13.36 1.21 9.79
CA PHE A 36 -13.95 0.47 8.68
C PHE A 36 -13.17 -0.82 8.38
N SER A 37 -11.84 -0.75 8.29
CA SER A 37 -10.98 -1.93 8.10
C SER A 37 -11.17 -2.98 9.20
N ARG A 38 -11.23 -2.54 10.46
CA ARG A 38 -11.48 -3.45 11.60
C ARG A 38 -12.85 -4.13 11.51
N GLU A 39 -13.89 -3.38 11.16
CA GLU A 39 -15.26 -3.90 11.02
C GLU A 39 -15.35 -4.89 9.84
N LEU A 40 -14.69 -4.60 8.72
CA LEU A 40 -14.59 -5.52 7.58
C LEU A 40 -13.87 -6.81 7.93
N LYS A 41 -12.73 -6.70 8.59
CA LYS A 41 -11.95 -7.88 9.00
C LYS A 41 -12.71 -8.76 9.98
N ALA A 42 -13.47 -8.16 10.89
CA ALA A 42 -14.30 -8.90 11.85
C ALA A 42 -15.48 -9.63 11.18
N ASN A 43 -16.03 -9.06 10.10
CA ASN A 43 -17.19 -9.61 9.38
C ASN A 43 -16.80 -10.24 8.02
N LEU A 44 -15.54 -10.65 7.85
CA LEU A 44 -15.05 -11.19 6.59
C LEU A 44 -15.70 -12.55 6.30
N SER A 45 -16.38 -12.68 5.15
CA SER A 45 -17.02 -13.94 4.75
C SER A 45 -16.02 -14.95 4.17
N LEU A 46 -16.41 -16.24 4.15
CA LEU A 46 -15.57 -17.34 3.65
C LEU A 46 -15.13 -17.19 2.18
N ASN A 47 -15.90 -16.45 1.37
CA ASN A 47 -15.65 -16.25 -0.06
C ASN A 47 -15.01 -14.89 -0.38
N GLN A 48 -14.57 -14.16 0.65
CA GLN A 48 -13.99 -12.83 0.52
C GLN A 48 -12.57 -12.79 1.08
N CYS A 49 -11.76 -11.93 0.47
CA CYS A 49 -10.42 -11.62 0.94
C CYS A 49 -10.29 -10.11 1.13
N LEU A 50 -9.77 -9.71 2.29
CA LEU A 50 -9.41 -8.32 2.54
C LEU A 50 -7.93 -8.15 2.23
N LEU A 51 -7.60 -7.33 1.23
CA LEU A 51 -6.22 -6.96 0.92
C LEU A 51 -5.92 -5.58 1.49
N GLN A 52 -4.98 -5.54 2.42
CA GLN A 52 -4.45 -4.28 2.96
C GLN A 52 -3.07 -4.05 2.37
N GLY A 53 -2.88 -2.93 1.68
CA GLY A 53 -1.61 -2.51 1.10
C GLY A 53 -1.05 -1.28 1.79
N ASP A 54 0.26 -1.10 1.71
CA ASP A 54 0.95 0.12 2.10
C ASP A 54 1.53 0.81 0.85
N PHE A 55 2.02 2.05 0.99
CA PHE A 55 2.72 2.74 -0.08
C PHE A 55 3.93 1.95 -0.56
N SER A 56 3.99 1.74 -1.87
CA SER A 56 5.14 1.12 -2.52
C SER A 56 6.25 2.13 -2.75
N GLN A 57 7.50 1.70 -2.62
CA GLN A 57 8.66 2.49 -3.03
C GLN A 57 9.33 1.90 -4.26
N ASN A 58 10.05 2.75 -5.00
CA ASN A 58 10.93 2.35 -6.09
C ASN A 58 12.29 1.97 -5.53
N TYR A 59 12.75 0.78 -5.88
CA TYR A 59 14.05 0.26 -5.52
C TYR A 59 14.92 0.10 -6.77
N SER A 60 16.14 0.59 -6.70
CA SER A 60 17.17 0.30 -7.71
C SER A 60 17.60 -1.16 -7.58
N MET A 61 17.55 -1.90 -8.68
CA MET A 61 17.98 -3.28 -8.75
C MET A 61 19.48 -3.33 -9.08
N LEU A 62 20.23 -4.00 -8.22
CA LEU A 62 21.65 -4.27 -8.43
C LEU A 62 21.79 -5.70 -8.95
N SER A 63 22.39 -5.87 -10.11
CA SER A 63 22.77 -7.19 -10.63
C SER A 63 24.09 -7.62 -9.98
N GLN A 64 24.09 -8.79 -9.33
CA GLN A 64 25.30 -9.37 -8.72
C GLN A 64 26.39 -9.62 -9.77
N ASP A 65 26.01 -9.97 -11.00
CA ASP A 65 26.90 -10.18 -12.15
C ASP A 65 26.87 -8.99 -13.12
N SER A 66 27.00 -7.77 -12.59
CA SER A 66 27.01 -6.57 -13.42
C SER A 66 28.33 -6.41 -14.18
N THR A 67 28.24 -6.13 -15.48
CA THR A 67 29.40 -5.82 -16.32
C THR A 67 29.91 -4.40 -16.02
N GLN A 68 31.17 -4.09 -16.35
CA GLN A 68 31.71 -2.73 -16.18
C GLN A 68 30.86 -1.67 -16.91
N SER A 69 30.25 -2.00 -18.05
CA SER A 69 29.33 -1.12 -18.77
C SER A 69 28.08 -0.73 -17.97
N SER A 70 27.66 -1.56 -17.00
CA SER A 70 26.54 -1.24 -16.10
C SER A 70 26.87 -0.10 -15.13
N PHE A 71 28.15 0.24 -14.92
CA PHE A 71 28.54 1.41 -14.11
C PHE A 71 28.13 2.74 -14.76
N PHE A 72 28.10 2.80 -16.09
CA PHE A 72 27.74 4.01 -16.85
C PHE A 72 26.24 4.08 -17.18
N SER A 73 25.49 3.02 -16.88
CA SER A 73 24.05 2.96 -17.11
C SER A 73 23.32 3.11 -15.77
N PRO A 74 22.24 3.91 -15.68
CA PRO A 74 21.41 3.96 -14.48
C PRO A 74 20.89 2.56 -14.14
N PRO A 75 20.91 2.15 -12.86
CA PRO A 75 20.38 0.85 -12.47
C PRO A 75 18.87 0.80 -12.77
N PRO A 76 18.37 -0.33 -13.31
CA PRO A 76 16.94 -0.48 -13.53
C PRO A 76 16.22 -0.42 -12.18
N GLN A 77 15.03 0.19 -12.16
CA GLN A 77 14.24 0.35 -10.95
C GLN A 77 12.99 -0.53 -11.00
N CYS A 78 12.55 -0.99 -9.83
CA CYS A 78 11.35 -1.79 -9.64
C CYS A 78 10.59 -1.29 -8.43
N THR A 79 9.28 -1.22 -8.57
CA THR A 79 8.34 -0.89 -7.51
C THR A 79 7.99 -2.15 -6.75
N LEU A 80 8.07 -2.09 -5.42
CA LEU A 80 7.69 -3.20 -4.53
C LEU A 80 6.47 -2.85 -3.68
N PRO A 81 5.24 -3.10 -4.17
CA PRO A 81 4.05 -3.03 -3.33
C PRO A 81 3.97 -4.24 -2.39
N THR A 82 3.82 -3.96 -1.11
CA THR A 82 3.58 -4.96 -0.07
C THR A 82 2.10 -5.00 0.29
N PHE A 83 1.59 -6.21 0.54
CA PHE A 83 0.22 -6.40 0.99
C PHE A 83 0.13 -7.45 2.08
N ILE A 84 -0.94 -7.37 2.87
CA ILE A 84 -1.39 -8.41 3.77
C ILE A 84 -2.80 -8.81 3.32
N ALA A 85 -2.95 -10.08 2.95
CA ALA A 85 -4.25 -10.69 2.74
C ALA A 85 -4.81 -11.24 4.04
N TYR A 86 -6.04 -10.90 4.37
CA TYR A 86 -6.83 -11.58 5.39
C TYR A 86 -7.88 -12.44 4.72
N ILE A 87 -8.01 -13.68 5.20
CA ILE A 87 -8.97 -14.67 4.69
C ILE A 87 -9.66 -15.31 5.89
N ASN A 88 -10.96 -15.57 5.77
CA ASN A 88 -11.69 -16.35 6.74
C ASN A 88 -11.63 -17.83 6.34
N LEU A 89 -11.02 -18.66 7.19
CA LEU A 89 -11.06 -20.11 7.10
C LEU A 89 -11.89 -20.65 8.26
N ASP A 90 -13.09 -21.13 7.97
CA ASP A 90 -14.01 -21.75 8.93
C ASP A 90 -14.23 -20.93 10.22
N GLY A 91 -14.41 -19.61 10.07
CA GLY A 91 -14.63 -18.68 11.18
C GLY A 91 -13.35 -18.10 11.78
N LYS A 92 -12.17 -18.56 11.34
CA LYS A 92 -10.87 -18.04 11.79
C LYS A 92 -10.24 -17.15 10.73
N ILE A 93 -9.98 -15.89 11.10
CA ILE A 93 -9.23 -14.96 10.26
C ILE A 93 -7.74 -15.31 10.28
N ILE A 94 -7.20 -15.67 9.11
CA ILE A 94 -5.77 -15.88 8.88
C ILE A 94 -5.18 -14.71 8.09
N SER A 95 -3.89 -14.45 8.25
CA SER A 95 -3.16 -13.40 7.51
C SER A 95 -2.03 -13.99 6.68
N HIS A 96 -1.87 -13.49 5.46
CA HIS A 96 -0.78 -13.88 4.56
C HIS A 96 -0.10 -12.62 4.00
N SER A 97 1.19 -12.48 4.29
CA SER A 97 2.00 -11.38 3.76
C SER A 97 2.48 -11.68 2.35
N MET A 98 2.48 -10.68 1.49
CA MET A 98 2.89 -10.79 0.10
C MET A 98 3.61 -9.53 -0.37
N CYS A 99 4.46 -9.71 -1.37
CA CYS A 99 5.14 -8.63 -2.07
C CYS A 99 5.02 -8.88 -3.56
N VAL A 100 4.67 -7.83 -4.31
CA VAL A 100 4.57 -7.88 -5.76
C VAL A 100 5.76 -7.12 -6.35
N PHE A 101 6.35 -7.66 -7.40
CA PHE A 101 7.37 -6.96 -8.18
C PHE A 101 6.70 -6.32 -9.39
N SER A 102 6.83 -5.00 -9.53
CA SER A 102 6.26 -4.25 -10.63
C SER A 102 7.30 -3.37 -11.30
N ASN A 103 7.33 -3.37 -12.64
CA ASN A 103 8.15 -2.44 -13.41
C ASN A 103 7.44 -1.09 -13.65
N ASP A 104 6.23 -0.91 -13.11
CA ASP A 104 5.51 0.38 -13.18
C ASP A 104 6.03 1.32 -12.10
N MET A 105 6.64 2.41 -12.55
CA MET A 105 7.34 3.39 -11.72
C MET A 105 6.44 4.53 -11.21
N ASN A 106 5.18 4.56 -11.64
CA ASN A 106 4.21 5.56 -11.23
C ASN A 106 3.72 5.25 -9.81
N HIS A 107 3.71 6.25 -8.92
CA HIS A 107 3.17 6.13 -7.55
C HIS A 107 1.84 6.86 -7.40
N ASN A 108 0.87 6.57 -8.26
CA ASN A 108 -0.48 7.06 -8.09
C ASN A 108 -1.35 5.99 -7.41
N THR A 109 -2.53 6.35 -6.91
CA THR A 109 -3.48 5.39 -6.31
C THR A 109 -3.81 4.23 -7.27
N ALA A 110 -3.79 4.51 -8.58
CA ALA A 110 -4.01 3.49 -9.60
C ALA A 110 -2.85 2.47 -9.69
N ALA A 111 -1.62 2.85 -9.37
CA ALA A 111 -0.44 1.98 -9.42
C ALA A 111 -0.39 0.95 -8.28
N VAL A 112 -1.24 1.08 -7.27
CA VAL A 112 -1.47 0.01 -6.29
C VAL A 112 -2.71 -0.83 -6.66
N GLN A 113 -3.72 -0.22 -7.28
CA GLN A 113 -4.90 -0.94 -7.78
C GLN A 113 -4.58 -1.85 -8.97
N TYR A 114 -3.70 -1.44 -9.89
CA TYR A 114 -3.39 -2.20 -11.10
C TYR A 114 -2.62 -3.50 -10.81
N PRO A 115 -1.56 -3.50 -9.98
CA PRO A 115 -0.91 -4.73 -9.55
C PRO A 115 -1.86 -5.64 -8.80
N ALA A 116 -2.78 -5.08 -7.99
CA ALA A 116 -3.74 -5.87 -7.24
C ALA A 116 -4.80 -6.55 -8.14
N GLN A 117 -5.28 -5.86 -9.18
CA GLN A 117 -6.16 -6.44 -10.22
C GLN A 117 -5.42 -7.48 -11.08
N LYS A 118 -4.15 -7.22 -11.44
CA LYS A 118 -3.35 -8.15 -12.24
C LYS A 118 -2.88 -9.35 -11.40
N SER A 119 -2.70 -9.18 -10.10
CA SER A 119 -2.41 -10.25 -9.16
C SER A 119 -3.64 -11.07 -8.81
N GLU A 120 -4.86 -10.74 -9.24
CA GLU A 120 -6.03 -11.64 -9.15
C GLU A 120 -5.74 -13.02 -9.75
N HIS A 121 -5.01 -13.07 -10.88
CA HIS A 121 -4.55 -14.31 -11.48
C HIS A 121 -3.44 -15.02 -10.66
N ARG A 122 -2.67 -14.28 -9.86
CA ARG A 122 -1.62 -14.81 -8.96
C ARG A 122 -2.17 -15.16 -7.56
N PHE A 123 -3.31 -14.60 -7.17
CA PHE A 123 -4.08 -14.93 -5.97
C PHE A 123 -4.81 -16.27 -6.10
N ASN A 124 -4.65 -16.97 -7.23
CA ASN A 124 -5.02 -18.38 -7.36
C ASN A 124 -4.39 -19.26 -6.26
N PHE A 125 -3.22 -18.89 -5.72
CA PHE A 125 -2.59 -19.59 -4.59
C PHE A 125 -3.27 -19.31 -3.24
N LEU A 126 -4.05 -18.23 -3.13
CA LEU A 126 -4.85 -17.88 -1.95
C LEU A 126 -6.30 -18.36 -2.07
N LYS A 127 -6.67 -19.02 -3.18
CA LYS A 127 -7.96 -19.69 -3.27
C LYS A 127 -7.97 -20.82 -2.23
N PRO A 128 -8.86 -20.80 -1.23
CA PRO A 128 -9.12 -22.01 -0.46
C PRO A 128 -9.53 -23.12 -1.45
N PRO A 129 -9.39 -24.41 -1.08
CA PRO A 129 -9.81 -25.54 -1.91
C PRO A 129 -11.32 -25.53 -2.27
N ILE A 130 -12.07 -24.56 -1.76
CA ILE A 130 -13.50 -24.34 -1.99
C ILE A 130 -13.61 -22.98 -2.70
N GLY A 131 -14.06 -23.02 -3.96
CA GLY A 131 -13.85 -21.96 -4.93
C GLY A 131 -14.38 -20.56 -4.59
N GLY A 132 -13.66 -19.57 -5.12
CA GLY A 132 -14.17 -18.24 -5.42
C GLY A 132 -13.78 -17.16 -4.41
N VAL A 133 -12.65 -16.48 -4.66
CA VAL A 133 -12.43 -15.14 -4.09
C VAL A 133 -13.23 -14.17 -4.96
N VAL A 134 -14.33 -13.65 -4.43
CA VAL A 134 -15.16 -12.65 -5.11
C VAL A 134 -15.13 -11.36 -4.29
N GLY A 135 -14.19 -10.48 -4.66
CA GLY A 135 -14.09 -9.12 -4.13
C GLY A 135 -12.79 -8.85 -3.37
N PHE A 136 -12.04 -7.87 -3.85
CA PHE A 136 -10.91 -7.27 -3.14
C PHE A 136 -11.36 -5.91 -2.62
N LEU A 137 -11.24 -5.71 -1.31
CA LEU A 137 -11.47 -4.41 -0.70
C LEU A 137 -10.14 -3.81 -0.27
N PHE A 138 -9.77 -2.71 -0.91
CA PHE A 138 -8.50 -2.03 -0.68
C PHE A 138 -8.67 -0.96 0.38
N VAL A 139 -7.90 -1.07 1.45
CA VAL A 139 -7.75 0.00 2.45
C VAL A 139 -6.30 0.47 2.39
N PHE A 140 -6.13 1.73 2.01
CA PHE A 140 -4.87 2.47 2.09
C PHE A 140 -4.87 3.23 3.42
N LEU A 141 -3.82 3.05 4.21
CA LEU A 141 -3.57 3.79 5.45
C LEU A 141 -2.54 4.90 5.22
#